data_AF-A0A8B6DER8-F1
#
_entry.id   AF-A0A8B6DER8-F1
#
_cell.length_a   1.000
_cell.length_b   1.000
_cell.length_c   1.000
_cell.angle_alpha   90.00
_cell.angle_beta   90.00
_cell.angle_gamma   90.00
#
_symmetry.space_group_name_H-M   'P 1'
#
loop_
_entity.id
_entity.type
_entity.pdbx_description
1 polymer ?
#
loop_
_entity_poly.entity_id
_entity_poly.type
_entity_poly.pdbx_seq_one_letter_code
_entity_poly.pdbx_strand_id
1 'polypeptide(L)'
;MDIANTAGGDEIKEIQNGLKFANIITNAMKPIEFERFLGIAATEAISFVSATLQFLSLIFSVIDNRESQELLAIKRMYNEMNRRFDLVDNKLNDISLQINWTRVSNQYSGIERHITSIDMLLRNIYEKPFALRENGKQDFIHTMKFTCMLCATELYNGIMGVNKGFSDDILQAAMETSKNDRPKMQTFMLGLFKLLVQGITNELAYHNFVHGDDDYLAYKKQWKGRLVNITAKMHKINDEIKSKYHEQAEKDIALYSLKHPRNIMSNQLFSENLYQCLVRKYDWRDWLLVVYRPISGVNNHINHICEGYRRYGMYGRDVLVASVDQKKDAINITAADEIISRITTTYTSCAQVCSSGYSGYGSYCSSGIYSSECTAHNLDAQGVYLTIPGETRDCRIYASVGVIDSWVDLWYHGLPERLVHKRTPGSNSYSIHLFG
;
A
#
# COMPACT_ATOMS: atom_id res chain seq x y z
N MET A 1 12.54 52.70 3.35
CA MET A 1 12.66 52.72 1.88
C MET A 1 12.48 51.28 1.43
N ASP A 2 11.52 51.07 0.55
CA ASP A 2 10.68 49.88 0.47
C ASP A 2 11.36 48.59 0.01
N ILE A 3 11.12 47.52 0.79
CA ILE A 3 11.50 46.12 0.56
C ILE A 3 10.64 45.47 -0.55
N ALA A 4 9.75 46.23 -1.19
CA ALA A 4 8.86 45.75 -2.24
C ALA A 4 9.46 45.74 -3.66
N ASN A 5 10.68 46.26 -3.87
CA ASN A 5 11.21 46.51 -5.22
C ASN A 5 12.33 45.56 -5.68
N THR A 6 12.73 44.55 -4.89
CA THR A 6 13.86 43.68 -5.26
C THR A 6 13.56 42.18 -5.29
N ALA A 7 12.37 41.74 -4.85
CA ALA A 7 11.93 40.35 -5.01
C ALA A 7 10.70 40.32 -5.92
N GLY A 8 10.84 39.74 -7.12
CA GLY A 8 9.72 39.59 -8.05
C GLY A 8 8.64 38.66 -7.47
N GLY A 9 7.37 38.89 -7.81
CA GLY A 9 6.25 38.08 -7.31
C GLY A 9 6.36 36.57 -7.63
N ASP A 10 7.17 36.20 -8.62
CA ASP A 10 7.46 34.81 -8.96
C ASP A 10 8.38 34.11 -7.94
N GLU A 11 9.32 34.82 -7.31
CA GLU A 11 10.26 34.23 -6.34
C GLU A 11 9.55 33.81 -5.05
N ILE A 12 8.67 34.67 -4.53
CA ILE A 12 7.84 34.35 -3.34
C ILE A 12 6.97 33.11 -3.61
N LYS A 13 6.46 32.98 -4.84
CA LYS A 13 5.63 31.84 -5.25
C LYS A 13 6.45 30.55 -5.32
N GLU A 14 7.68 30.58 -5.82
CA GLU A 14 8.57 29.41 -5.85
C GLU A 14 8.95 28.94 -4.45
N ILE A 15 9.24 29.86 -3.52
CA ILE A 15 9.52 29.54 -2.10
C ILE A 15 8.29 28.90 -1.43
N GLN A 16 7.10 29.46 -1.63
CA GLN A 16 5.87 28.91 -1.09
C GLN A 16 5.58 27.50 -1.63
N ASN A 17 5.86 27.26 -2.91
CA ASN A 17 5.70 25.93 -3.51
C ASN A 17 6.73 24.94 -2.94
N GLY A 18 8.00 25.34 -2.78
CA GLY A 18 9.00 24.50 -2.12
C GLY A 18 8.64 24.11 -0.67
N LEU A 19 8.01 25.02 0.09
CA LEU A 19 7.49 24.70 1.43
C LEU A 19 6.28 23.74 1.38
N LYS A 20 5.40 23.87 0.38
CA LYS A 20 4.31 22.89 0.16
C LYS A 20 4.88 21.51 -0.13
N PHE A 21 5.91 21.44 -0.98
CA PHE A 21 6.57 20.18 -1.33
C PHE A 21 7.08 19.42 -0.11
N ALA A 22 7.76 20.11 0.82
CA ALA A 22 8.25 19.50 2.06
C ALA A 22 7.11 18.90 2.92
N ASN A 23 5.97 19.59 3.01
CA ASN A 23 4.78 19.07 3.71
C ASN A 23 4.19 17.83 3.02
N ILE A 24 4.16 17.83 1.68
CA ILE A 24 3.65 16.72 0.88
C ILE A 24 4.51 15.46 1.07
N ILE A 25 5.85 15.57 1.11
CA ILE A 25 6.75 14.42 1.34
C ILE A 25 6.42 13.72 2.66
N THR A 26 6.12 14.47 3.71
CA THR A 26 5.76 13.90 5.02
C THR A 26 4.49 13.06 4.92
N ASN A 27 3.49 13.59 4.22
CA ASN A 27 2.22 12.92 4.06
C ASN A 27 2.35 11.70 3.14
N ALA A 28 3.19 11.77 2.11
CA ALA A 28 3.46 10.69 1.16
C ALA A 28 3.99 9.40 1.82
N MET A 29 4.55 9.50 3.03
CA MET A 29 4.94 8.35 3.84
C MET A 29 3.76 7.57 4.42
N LYS A 30 2.52 8.07 4.27
CA LYS A 30 1.27 7.33 4.51
C LYS A 30 0.82 6.70 3.19
N PRO A 31 0.45 5.41 3.16
CA PRO A 31 0.20 4.73 1.88
C PRO A 31 -0.93 5.29 1.01
N ILE A 32 -1.91 5.95 1.64
CA ILE A 32 -3.04 6.61 0.98
C ILE A 32 -2.60 7.87 0.22
N GLU A 33 -1.54 8.54 0.68
CA GLU A 33 -1.10 9.83 0.14
C GLU A 33 0.00 9.69 -0.93
N PHE A 34 0.53 8.48 -1.16
CA PHE A 34 1.59 8.25 -2.15
C PHE A 34 1.13 8.55 -3.58
N GLU A 35 -0.09 8.16 -3.96
CA GLU A 35 -0.64 8.46 -5.30
C GLU A 35 -0.80 9.98 -5.50
N ARG A 36 -1.18 10.71 -4.45
CA ARG A 36 -1.24 12.18 -4.46
C ARG A 36 0.15 12.79 -4.64
N PHE A 37 1.14 12.28 -3.91
CA PHE A 37 2.53 12.69 -4.06
C PHE A 37 2.99 12.55 -5.51
N LEU A 38 2.82 11.38 -6.12
CA LEU A 38 3.26 11.15 -7.48
C LEU A 38 2.63 12.12 -8.49
N GLY A 39 1.37 12.52 -8.28
CA GLY A 39 0.67 13.47 -9.15
C GLY A 39 1.25 14.90 -9.14
N ILE A 40 1.98 15.29 -8.10
CA ILE A 40 2.52 16.66 -7.94
C ILE A 40 4.05 16.72 -7.80
N ALA A 41 4.69 15.59 -7.52
CA ALA A 41 6.11 15.51 -7.20
C ALA A 41 7.02 16.15 -8.26
N ALA A 42 6.73 15.96 -9.55
CA ALA A 42 7.56 16.53 -10.61
C ALA A 42 7.57 18.07 -10.61
N THR A 43 6.39 18.70 -10.49
CA THR A 43 6.25 20.16 -10.49
C THR A 43 6.84 20.78 -9.22
N GLU A 44 6.55 20.15 -8.08
CA GLU A 44 6.96 20.65 -6.77
C GLU A 44 8.47 20.49 -6.55
N ALA A 45 9.07 19.38 -7.00
CA ALA A 45 10.52 19.19 -6.96
C ALA A 45 11.27 20.24 -7.78
N ILE A 46 10.85 20.52 -9.02
CA ILE A 46 11.49 21.57 -9.84
C ILE A 46 11.37 22.94 -9.19
N SER A 47 10.21 23.25 -8.58
CA SER A 47 10.01 24.53 -7.87
C SER A 47 10.97 24.64 -6.69
N PHE A 48 11.12 23.57 -5.91
CA PHE A 48 12.07 23.51 -4.81
C PHE A 48 13.53 23.72 -5.27
N VAL A 49 13.95 23.02 -6.34
CA VAL A 49 15.31 23.16 -6.86
C VAL A 49 15.56 24.59 -7.34
N SER A 50 14.59 25.19 -8.02
CA SER A 50 14.68 26.57 -8.52
C SER A 50 14.87 27.58 -7.38
N ALA A 51 14.05 27.48 -6.33
CA ALA A 51 14.15 28.34 -5.16
C ALA A 51 15.49 28.17 -4.42
N THR A 52 16.01 26.95 -4.34
CA THR A 52 17.34 26.66 -3.75
C THR A 52 18.47 27.32 -4.55
N LEU A 53 18.39 27.34 -5.88
CA LEU A 53 19.43 27.92 -6.74
C LEU A 53 19.36 29.44 -6.80
N GLN A 54 18.17 30.03 -6.83
CA GLN A 54 18.00 31.48 -6.72
C GLN A 54 18.63 32.01 -5.43
N PHE A 55 18.47 31.27 -4.33
CA PHE A 55 19.12 31.57 -3.07
C PHE A 55 20.64 31.50 -3.14
N LEU A 56 21.21 30.51 -3.81
CA LEU A 56 22.66 30.48 -4.05
C LEU A 56 23.11 31.74 -4.79
N SER A 57 22.42 32.11 -5.86
CA SER A 57 22.72 33.33 -6.61
C SER A 57 22.64 34.58 -5.72
N LEU A 58 21.61 34.70 -4.88
CA LEU A 58 21.46 35.80 -3.92
C LEU A 58 22.61 35.86 -2.89
N ILE A 59 23.00 34.70 -2.35
CA ILE A 59 24.12 34.58 -1.39
C ILE A 59 25.43 35.10 -1.97
N PHE A 60 25.66 34.91 -3.27
CA PHE A 60 26.85 35.38 -3.96
C PHE A 60 26.72 36.81 -4.49
N SER A 61 25.50 37.35 -4.61
CA SER A 61 25.26 38.72 -5.10
C SER A 61 25.19 39.78 -4.00
N VAL A 62 24.82 39.42 -2.76
CA VAL A 62 24.72 40.38 -1.66
C VAL A 62 26.11 40.76 -1.15
N ILE A 63 26.47 42.04 -1.33
CA ILE A 63 27.76 42.65 -0.94
C ILE A 63 27.84 42.91 0.57
N ASP A 64 26.71 42.94 1.27
CA ASP A 64 26.63 43.36 2.68
C ASP A 64 26.22 42.20 3.60
N ASN A 65 26.89 42.06 4.74
CA ASN A 65 26.86 40.90 5.64
C ASN A 65 25.53 40.75 6.44
N ARG A 66 24.38 41.17 5.87
CA ARG A 66 23.06 41.16 6.49
C ARG A 66 22.22 40.02 5.90
N GLU A 67 21.71 39.15 6.76
CA GLU A 67 20.76 38.11 6.36
C GLU A 67 19.40 38.77 6.01
N SER A 68 18.97 38.66 4.75
CA SER A 68 17.65 39.15 4.32
C SER A 68 16.52 38.22 4.82
N GLN A 69 15.27 38.69 4.79
CA GLN A 69 14.13 37.85 5.20
C GLN A 69 13.94 36.66 4.24
N GLU A 70 14.23 36.87 2.96
CA GLU A 70 14.25 35.85 1.90
C GLU A 70 15.32 34.80 2.21
N LEU A 71 16.51 35.25 2.65
CA LEU A 71 17.60 34.36 3.02
C LEU A 71 17.19 33.42 4.17
N LEU A 72 16.54 33.97 5.20
CA LEU A 72 16.02 33.18 6.33
C LEU A 72 14.90 32.23 5.91
N ALA A 73 14.00 32.67 5.02
CA ALA A 73 12.88 31.84 4.55
C ALA A 73 13.37 30.63 3.75
N ILE A 74 14.34 30.81 2.85
CA ILE A 74 14.86 29.72 2.02
C ILE A 74 15.71 28.75 2.85
N LYS A 75 16.53 29.26 3.79
CA LYS A 75 17.25 28.42 4.76
C LYS A 75 16.29 27.54 5.56
N ARG A 76 15.14 28.08 6.00
CA ARG A 76 14.09 27.29 6.67
C ARG A 76 13.48 26.24 5.74
N MET A 77 13.15 26.59 4.51
CA MET A 77 12.60 25.66 3.51
C MET A 77 13.56 24.49 3.24
N TYR A 78 14.82 24.80 2.98
CA TYR A 78 15.86 23.81 2.70
C TYR A 78 16.08 22.88 3.91
N ASN A 79 16.20 23.42 5.12
CA ASN A 79 16.34 22.64 6.35
C ASN A 79 15.11 21.78 6.66
N GLU A 80 13.90 22.31 6.46
CA GLU A 80 12.68 21.55 6.68
C GLU A 80 12.57 20.38 5.70
N MET A 81 12.88 20.61 4.41
CA MET A 81 12.89 19.53 3.43
C MET A 81 13.89 18.44 3.81
N ASN A 82 15.11 18.82 4.20
CA ASN A 82 16.12 17.86 4.65
C ASN A 82 15.65 17.04 5.84
N ARG A 83 15.07 17.69 6.84
CA ARG A 83 14.49 17.00 8.00
C ARG A 83 13.41 16.00 7.58
N ARG A 84 12.60 16.29 6.56
CA ARG A 84 11.59 15.34 6.05
C ARG A 84 12.24 14.19 5.28
N PHE A 85 13.29 14.47 4.53
CA PHE A 85 14.09 13.46 3.86
C PHE A 85 14.87 12.56 4.82
N ASP A 86 15.26 13.04 6.01
CA ASP A 86 15.84 12.21 7.06
C ASP A 86 14.81 11.22 7.63
N LEU A 87 13.53 11.61 7.72
CA LEU A 87 12.45 10.69 8.09
C LEU A 87 12.26 9.58 7.04
N VAL A 88 12.42 9.92 5.76
CA VAL A 88 12.39 8.94 4.67
C VAL A 88 13.58 7.97 4.80
N ASP A 89 14.78 8.45 5.11
CA ASP A 89 15.96 7.60 5.33
C ASP A 89 15.77 6.62 6.49
N ASN A 90 15.20 7.08 7.60
CA ASN A 90 14.92 6.20 8.73
C ASN A 90 14.01 5.04 8.32
N LYS A 91 12.94 5.32 7.55
CA LYS A 91 12.06 4.27 7.03
C LYS A 91 12.74 3.40 5.97
N LEU A 92 13.58 3.98 5.12
CA LEU A 92 14.35 3.22 4.12
C LEU A 92 15.32 2.25 4.80
N ASN A 93 15.98 2.67 5.87
CA ASN A 93 16.89 1.83 6.66
C ASN A 93 16.15 0.64 7.28
N ASP A 94 14.93 0.84 7.80
CA ASP A 94 14.10 -0.25 8.32
C ASP A 94 13.71 -1.27 7.24
N ILE A 95 13.52 -0.78 6.02
CA ILE A 95 13.15 -1.60 4.86
C ILE A 95 14.39 -2.21 4.21
N SER A 96 15.58 -1.60 4.39
CA SER A 96 16.79 -2.04 3.72
C SER A 96 17.38 -3.33 4.26
N LEU A 97 17.00 -3.69 5.47
CA LEU A 97 17.24 -5.01 6.04
C LEU A 97 16.33 -6.11 5.43
N GLN A 98 15.25 -5.74 4.74
CA GLN A 98 14.18 -6.67 4.33
C GLN A 98 14.08 -6.88 2.81
N ILE A 99 14.42 -5.89 2.01
CA ILE A 99 14.69 -6.06 0.58
C ILE A 99 16.09 -6.67 0.51
N ASN A 100 16.33 -7.74 -0.26
CA ASN A 100 17.68 -8.24 -0.54
C ASN A 100 18.47 -7.17 -1.31
N TRP A 101 18.93 -6.16 -0.58
CA TRP A 101 19.51 -4.93 -1.07
C TRP A 101 20.79 -5.16 -1.81
N THR A 102 21.43 -6.31 -1.68
CA THR A 102 22.71 -6.61 -2.33
C THR A 102 22.69 -6.31 -3.83
N ARG A 103 21.62 -6.69 -4.55
CA ARG A 103 21.54 -6.47 -6.01
C ARG A 103 21.37 -4.99 -6.39
N VAL A 104 20.47 -4.29 -5.70
CA VAL A 104 20.18 -2.85 -5.92
C VAL A 104 21.32 -1.98 -5.39
N SER A 105 21.81 -2.25 -4.19
CA SER A 105 22.93 -1.58 -3.52
C SER A 105 24.22 -1.70 -4.31
N ASN A 106 24.55 -2.88 -4.85
CA ASN A 106 25.77 -3.03 -5.64
C ASN A 106 25.79 -2.12 -6.89
N GLN A 107 24.62 -1.85 -7.47
CA GLN A 107 24.51 -1.01 -8.67
C GLN A 107 24.46 0.48 -8.36
N TYR A 108 23.81 0.89 -7.26
CA TYR A 108 23.50 2.31 -7.04
C TYR A 108 24.13 2.92 -5.78
N SER A 109 24.78 2.14 -4.91
CA SER A 109 25.40 2.69 -3.69
C SER A 109 26.56 3.64 -3.99
N GLY A 110 27.27 3.47 -5.12
CA GLY A 110 28.28 4.43 -5.57
C GLY A 110 27.67 5.78 -5.92
N ILE A 111 26.61 5.77 -6.72
CA ILE A 111 25.85 6.96 -7.13
C ILE A 111 25.25 7.65 -5.89
N GLU A 112 24.64 6.89 -4.98
CA GLU A 112 24.08 7.40 -3.73
C GLU A 112 25.13 8.12 -2.88
N ARG A 113 26.29 7.47 -2.65
CA ARG A 113 27.39 8.06 -1.91
C ARG A 113 27.86 9.36 -2.54
N HIS A 114 28.08 9.37 -3.86
CA HIS A 114 28.56 10.57 -4.56
C HIS A 114 27.55 11.71 -4.49
N ILE A 115 26.26 11.46 -4.76
CA ILE A 115 25.21 12.48 -4.67
C ILE A 115 25.15 13.06 -3.24
N THR A 116 25.17 12.19 -2.23
CA THR A 116 25.07 12.61 -0.83
C THR A 116 26.29 13.43 -0.40
N SER A 117 27.50 13.00 -0.74
CA SER A 117 28.73 13.73 -0.41
C SER A 117 28.77 15.12 -1.06
N ILE A 118 28.25 15.24 -2.28
CA ILE A 118 28.22 16.53 -2.99
C ILE A 118 27.11 17.42 -2.48
N ASP A 119 25.94 16.87 -2.16
CA ASP A 119 24.86 17.62 -1.53
C ASP A 119 25.37 18.20 -0.20
N MET A 120 26.17 17.47 0.59
CA MET A 120 26.85 18.02 1.78
C MET A 120 27.80 19.18 1.47
N LEU A 121 28.55 19.14 0.36
CA LEU A 121 29.40 20.27 -0.05
C LEU A 121 28.56 21.50 -0.43
N LEU A 122 27.48 21.30 -1.18
CA LEU A 122 26.54 22.37 -1.54
C LEU A 122 25.91 22.96 -0.28
N ARG A 123 25.55 22.13 0.70
CA ARG A 123 25.04 22.55 2.01
C ARG A 123 26.02 23.44 2.76
N ASN A 124 27.28 23.03 2.79
CA ASN A 124 28.32 23.75 3.50
C ASN A 124 28.54 25.17 2.95
N ILE A 125 28.20 25.44 1.68
CA ILE A 125 28.26 26.81 1.13
C ILE A 125 27.30 27.74 1.90
N TYR A 126 26.11 27.26 2.27
CA TYR A 126 25.12 28.05 3.01
C TYR A 126 25.52 28.34 4.45
N GLU A 127 26.24 27.39 5.06
CA GLU A 127 26.63 27.45 6.47
C GLU A 127 27.94 28.22 6.68
N LYS A 128 28.76 28.36 5.63
CA LYS A 128 30.03 29.08 5.72
C LYS A 128 29.84 30.59 5.91
N PRO A 129 30.71 31.24 6.71
CA PRO A 129 30.84 32.69 6.76
C PRO A 129 31.06 33.26 5.35
N PHE A 130 30.54 34.46 5.08
CA PHE A 130 30.60 35.11 3.76
C PHE A 130 31.99 35.03 3.10
N ALA A 131 33.05 35.35 3.86
CA ALA A 131 34.43 35.34 3.38
C ALA A 131 34.94 33.96 2.91
N LEU A 132 34.27 32.86 3.28
CA LEU A 132 34.68 31.48 2.95
C LEU A 132 33.74 30.82 1.92
N ARG A 133 32.69 31.52 1.46
CA ARG A 133 31.70 30.94 0.54
C ARG A 133 32.26 30.69 -0.85
N GLU A 134 33.11 31.58 -1.36
CA GLU A 134 33.74 31.39 -2.67
C GLU A 134 34.66 30.16 -2.66
N ASN A 135 35.43 29.93 -1.59
CA ASN A 135 36.21 28.69 -1.44
C ASN A 135 35.30 27.45 -1.45
N GLY A 136 34.18 27.50 -0.72
CA GLY A 136 33.20 26.41 -0.73
C GLY A 136 32.58 26.15 -2.11
N LYS A 137 32.33 27.20 -2.89
CA LYS A 137 31.87 27.09 -4.29
C LYS A 137 32.92 26.41 -5.16
N GLN A 138 34.18 26.81 -5.06
CA GLN A 138 35.28 26.19 -5.83
C GLN A 138 35.47 24.72 -5.44
N ASP A 139 35.40 24.38 -4.15
CA ASP A 139 35.43 23.00 -3.66
C ASP A 139 34.29 22.18 -4.28
N PHE A 140 33.05 22.69 -4.25
CA PHE A 140 31.89 22.05 -4.84
C PHE A 140 32.05 21.82 -6.35
N ILE A 141 32.45 22.85 -7.11
CA ILE A 141 32.66 22.76 -8.56
C ILE A 141 33.71 21.70 -8.90
N HIS A 142 34.83 21.71 -8.16
CA HIS A 142 35.91 20.76 -8.36
C HIS A 142 35.42 19.33 -8.12
N THR A 143 34.80 19.05 -6.97
CA THR A 143 34.29 17.72 -6.66
C THR A 143 33.20 17.25 -7.63
N MET A 144 32.25 18.13 -8.01
CA MET A 144 31.23 17.79 -9.00
C MET A 144 31.83 17.33 -10.32
N LYS A 145 32.79 18.09 -10.85
CA LYS A 145 33.45 17.82 -12.13
C LYS A 145 34.15 16.46 -12.15
N PHE A 146 34.78 16.05 -11.06
CA PHE A 146 35.60 14.83 -11.01
C PHE A 146 34.88 13.61 -10.45
N THR A 147 33.78 13.77 -9.72
CA THR A 147 33.15 12.66 -8.99
C THR A 147 31.75 12.29 -9.48
N CYS A 148 30.93 13.24 -9.95
CA CYS A 148 29.48 12.98 -10.05
C CYS A 148 28.71 13.85 -11.05
N MET A 149 29.38 14.38 -12.07
CA MET A 149 28.79 15.33 -13.02
C MET A 149 27.49 14.84 -13.68
N LEU A 150 27.32 13.52 -13.84
CA LEU A 150 26.16 12.90 -14.48
C LEU A 150 25.39 11.93 -13.57
N CYS A 151 25.61 11.95 -12.26
CA CYS A 151 25.02 10.98 -11.35
C CYS A 151 23.49 10.99 -11.34
N ALA A 152 22.86 12.17 -11.43
CA ALA A 152 21.40 12.21 -11.48
C ALA A 152 20.92 11.64 -12.81
N THR A 153 21.62 11.94 -13.90
CA THR A 153 21.34 11.34 -15.23
C THR A 153 21.50 9.81 -15.22
N GLU A 154 22.53 9.27 -14.57
CA GLU A 154 22.73 7.83 -14.40
C GLU A 154 21.61 7.20 -13.56
N LEU A 155 21.21 7.83 -12.46
CA LEU A 155 20.09 7.39 -11.64
C LEU A 155 18.77 7.40 -12.43
N TYR A 156 18.53 8.45 -13.23
CA TYR A 156 17.39 8.52 -14.16
C TYR A 156 17.40 7.34 -15.13
N ASN A 157 18.53 7.05 -15.76
CA ASN A 157 18.64 5.93 -16.69
C ASN A 157 18.36 4.58 -16.00
N GLY A 158 18.85 4.41 -14.77
CA GLY A 158 18.56 3.23 -13.93
C GLY A 158 17.08 3.06 -13.60
N ILE A 159 16.39 4.16 -13.25
CA ILE A 159 14.93 4.18 -13.00
C ILE A 159 14.13 3.87 -14.28
N MET A 160 14.57 4.41 -15.41
CA MET A 160 13.88 4.22 -16.69
C MET A 160 14.22 2.89 -17.36
N GLY A 161 15.22 2.15 -16.85
CA GLY A 161 15.72 0.93 -17.48
C GLY A 161 16.38 1.16 -18.84
N VAL A 162 16.96 2.35 -19.04
CA VAL A 162 17.70 2.72 -20.25
C VAL A 162 19.16 2.29 -20.06
N ASN A 163 19.70 1.51 -21.00
CA ASN A 163 20.98 0.78 -20.95
C ASN A 163 20.91 -0.63 -20.32
N LYS A 164 20.09 -1.50 -20.93
CA LYS A 164 19.88 -2.93 -20.60
C LYS A 164 21.12 -3.84 -20.74
N GLY A 165 22.32 -3.28 -20.84
CA GLY A 165 23.54 -4.07 -21.06
C GLY A 165 23.81 -5.06 -19.94
N PHE A 166 23.57 -4.68 -18.68
CA PHE A 166 23.89 -5.50 -17.50
C PHE A 166 23.04 -5.22 -16.24
N SER A 167 22.07 -4.29 -16.24
CA SER A 167 21.24 -3.99 -15.08
C SER A 167 19.74 -4.02 -15.38
N ASP A 168 18.99 -4.66 -14.48
CA ASP A 168 17.53 -4.59 -14.48
C ASP A 168 17.10 -3.16 -14.12
N ASP A 169 15.90 -2.79 -14.58
CA ASP A 169 15.17 -1.63 -14.09
C ASP A 169 15.12 -1.69 -12.55
N ILE A 170 15.66 -0.66 -11.89
CA ILE A 170 15.84 -0.64 -10.44
C ILE A 170 14.50 -0.82 -9.69
N LEU A 171 13.41 -0.28 -10.24
CA LEU A 171 12.09 -0.39 -9.63
C LEU A 171 11.52 -1.81 -9.80
N GLN A 172 11.78 -2.45 -10.95
CA GLN A 172 11.38 -3.83 -11.20
C GLN A 172 12.16 -4.80 -10.30
N ALA A 173 13.48 -4.65 -10.21
CA ALA A 173 14.31 -5.47 -9.33
C ALA A 173 13.89 -5.34 -7.85
N ALA A 174 13.55 -4.13 -7.40
CA ALA A 174 13.04 -3.89 -6.06
C ALA A 174 11.63 -4.49 -5.86
N MET A 175 10.76 -4.44 -6.86
CA MET A 175 9.41 -5.01 -6.82
C MET A 175 9.44 -6.53 -6.67
N GLU A 176 10.30 -7.21 -7.45
CA GLU A 176 10.53 -8.66 -7.33
C GLU A 176 11.06 -9.04 -5.94
N THR A 177 12.08 -8.31 -5.48
CA THR A 177 12.76 -8.59 -4.21
C THR A 177 11.86 -8.36 -3.01
N SER A 178 11.04 -7.30 -3.04
CA SER A 178 10.04 -7.00 -2.02
C SER A 178 8.82 -7.94 -2.08
N LYS A 179 8.72 -8.80 -3.11
CA LYS A 179 7.58 -9.66 -3.39
C LYS A 179 6.27 -8.86 -3.48
N ASN A 180 6.31 -7.75 -4.22
CA ASN A 180 5.17 -6.83 -4.40
C ASN A 180 4.62 -6.26 -3.07
N ASP A 181 5.46 -6.06 -2.06
CA ASP A 181 5.09 -5.37 -0.82
C ASP A 181 4.97 -3.86 -1.11
N ARG A 182 3.72 -3.39 -1.32
CA ARG A 182 3.43 -2.02 -1.77
C ARG A 182 3.98 -0.96 -0.80
N PRO A 183 3.73 -0.99 0.53
CA PRO A 183 4.33 -0.01 1.44
C PRO A 183 5.86 0.06 1.34
N LYS A 184 6.52 -1.09 1.20
CA LYS A 184 7.98 -1.13 1.01
C LYS A 184 8.41 -0.49 -0.29
N MET A 185 7.71 -0.80 -1.37
CA MET A 185 7.97 -0.22 -2.69
C MET A 185 7.72 1.27 -2.75
N GLN A 186 6.67 1.77 -2.10
CA GLN A 186 6.41 3.20 -1.98
C GLN A 186 7.54 3.92 -1.24
N THR A 187 7.97 3.36 -0.10
CA THR A 187 9.09 3.94 0.64
C THR A 187 10.38 3.93 -0.18
N PHE A 188 10.67 2.83 -0.89
CA PHE A 188 11.80 2.74 -1.80
C PHE A 188 11.75 3.79 -2.92
N MET A 189 10.59 3.96 -3.56
CA MET A 189 10.38 4.99 -4.58
C MET A 189 10.55 6.41 -4.03
N LEU A 190 10.09 6.69 -2.81
CA LEU A 190 10.34 7.98 -2.14
C LEU A 190 11.83 8.22 -1.90
N GLY A 191 12.58 7.19 -1.51
CA GLY A 191 14.02 7.26 -1.34
C GLY A 191 14.77 7.58 -2.63
N LEU A 192 14.43 6.88 -3.71
CA LEU A 192 14.99 7.16 -5.03
C LEU A 192 14.62 8.56 -5.51
N PHE A 193 13.39 9.01 -5.25
CA PHE A 193 12.96 10.35 -5.62
C PHE A 193 13.72 11.42 -4.85
N LYS A 194 13.92 11.24 -3.54
CA LYS A 194 14.77 12.11 -2.71
C LYS A 194 16.17 12.22 -3.31
N LEU A 195 16.82 11.08 -3.51
CA LEU A 195 18.20 11.03 -3.99
C LEU A 195 18.33 11.72 -5.34
N LEU A 196 17.33 11.52 -6.21
CA LEU A 196 17.26 12.21 -7.48
C LEU A 196 17.12 13.73 -7.32
N VAL A 197 16.24 14.22 -6.44
CA VAL A 197 16.10 15.68 -6.20
C VAL A 197 17.41 16.30 -5.71
N GLN A 198 18.16 15.61 -4.83
CA GLN A 198 19.50 16.03 -4.41
C GLN A 198 20.46 16.08 -5.60
N GLY A 199 20.50 15.01 -6.41
CA GLY A 199 21.35 14.95 -7.61
C GLY A 199 21.03 16.06 -8.62
N ILE A 200 19.75 16.32 -8.88
CA ILE A 200 19.29 17.40 -9.78
C ILE A 200 19.72 18.77 -9.24
N THR A 201 19.57 18.99 -7.93
CA THR A 201 20.00 20.23 -7.28
C THR A 201 21.51 20.45 -7.49
N ASN A 202 22.31 19.40 -7.31
CA ASN A 202 23.75 19.45 -7.52
C ASN A 202 24.11 19.74 -8.98
N GLU A 203 23.53 19.00 -9.95
CA GLU A 203 23.79 19.22 -11.38
C GLU A 203 23.42 20.66 -11.79
N LEU A 204 22.23 21.14 -11.42
CA LEU A 204 21.80 22.49 -11.78
C LEU A 204 22.61 23.59 -11.09
N ALA A 205 23.07 23.37 -9.85
CA ALA A 205 23.99 24.29 -9.18
C ALA A 205 25.34 24.39 -9.91
N TYR A 206 25.87 23.26 -10.38
CA TYR A 206 27.09 23.23 -11.18
C TYR A 206 26.94 24.02 -12.47
N HIS A 207 25.87 23.76 -13.24
CA HIS A 207 25.60 24.49 -14.49
C HIS A 207 25.45 26.00 -14.26
N ASN A 208 24.73 26.40 -13.21
CA ASN A 208 24.59 27.80 -12.83
C ASN A 208 25.96 28.43 -12.50
N PHE A 209 26.79 27.77 -11.70
CA PHE A 209 28.08 28.32 -11.28
C PHE A 209 29.14 28.40 -12.36
N VAL A 210 29.13 27.48 -13.33
CA VAL A 210 30.20 27.35 -14.32
C VAL A 210 29.81 27.96 -15.67
N HIS A 211 28.55 27.83 -16.08
CA HIS A 211 28.08 28.15 -17.44
C HIS A 211 27.06 29.31 -17.47
N GLY A 212 26.50 29.69 -16.32
CA GLY A 212 25.53 30.78 -16.21
C GLY A 212 24.09 30.38 -16.54
N ASP A 213 23.22 31.39 -16.64
CA ASP A 213 21.77 31.22 -16.63
C ASP A 213 21.21 30.42 -17.82
N ASP A 214 21.74 30.62 -19.03
CA ASP A 214 21.21 29.97 -20.24
C ASP A 214 21.32 28.44 -20.17
N ASP A 215 22.46 27.94 -19.70
CA ASP A 215 22.72 26.51 -19.55
C ASP A 215 21.91 25.91 -18.39
N TYR A 216 21.85 26.63 -17.27
CA TYR A 216 20.94 26.30 -16.16
C TYR A 216 19.48 26.14 -16.61
N LEU A 217 18.95 27.10 -17.38
CA LEU A 217 17.56 27.06 -17.87
C LEU A 217 17.31 25.88 -18.82
N ALA A 218 18.28 25.56 -19.68
CA ALA A 218 18.20 24.41 -20.57
C ALA A 218 18.13 23.09 -19.78
N TYR A 219 19.02 22.89 -18.81
CA TYR A 219 19.02 21.70 -17.97
C TYR A 219 17.80 21.64 -17.04
N LYS A 220 17.32 22.76 -16.50
CA LYS A 220 16.08 22.83 -15.71
C LYS A 220 14.88 22.34 -16.53
N LYS A 221 14.77 22.77 -17.80
CA LYS A 221 13.71 22.30 -18.71
C LYS A 221 13.83 20.80 -18.99
N GLN A 222 15.05 20.30 -19.19
CA GLN A 222 15.29 18.87 -19.39
C GLN A 222 14.86 18.05 -18.16
N TRP A 223 15.28 18.47 -16.97
CA TRP A 223 14.96 17.79 -15.72
C TRP A 223 13.48 17.82 -15.39
N LYS A 224 12.77 18.89 -15.73
CA LYS A 224 11.30 18.94 -15.63
C LYS A 224 10.65 17.81 -16.43
N GLY A 225 11.08 17.58 -17.67
CA GLY A 225 10.58 16.47 -18.49
C GLY A 225 10.92 15.10 -17.91
N ARG A 226 12.15 14.92 -17.43
CA ARG A 226 12.61 13.66 -16.82
C ARG A 226 11.84 13.31 -15.54
N LEU A 227 11.56 14.27 -14.68
CA LEU A 227 10.78 14.06 -13.45
C LEU A 227 9.33 13.63 -13.74
N VAL A 228 8.72 14.14 -14.81
CA VAL A 228 7.41 13.66 -15.27
C VAL A 228 7.50 12.19 -15.69
N ASN A 229 8.54 11.80 -16.43
CA ASN A 229 8.72 10.41 -16.83
C ASN A 229 8.93 9.47 -15.62
N ILE A 230 9.72 9.90 -14.64
CA ILE A 230 10.00 9.12 -13.42
C ILE A 230 8.72 8.94 -12.59
N THR A 231 7.96 10.00 -12.36
CA THR A 231 6.70 9.92 -11.59
C THR A 231 5.67 9.04 -12.30
N ALA A 232 5.56 9.13 -13.63
CA ALA A 232 4.73 8.23 -14.43
C ALA A 232 5.19 6.76 -14.32
N LYS A 233 6.51 6.52 -14.32
CA LYS A 233 7.08 5.19 -14.13
C LYS A 233 6.79 4.62 -12.74
N MET A 234 6.94 5.42 -11.69
CA MET A 234 6.59 5.05 -10.31
C MET A 234 5.09 4.74 -10.16
N HIS A 235 4.23 5.53 -10.80
CA HIS A 235 2.79 5.24 -10.89
C HIS A 235 2.54 3.87 -11.51
N LYS A 236 3.15 3.59 -12.66
CA LYS A 236 3.01 2.31 -13.36
C LYS A 236 3.42 1.13 -12.48
N ILE A 237 4.52 1.24 -11.73
CA ILE A 237 4.98 0.19 -10.81
C ILE A 237 3.99 -0.01 -9.65
N ASN A 238 3.49 1.08 -9.06
CA ASN A 238 2.45 1.00 -8.03
C ASN A 238 1.18 0.29 -8.53
N ASP A 239 0.74 0.60 -9.75
CA ASP A 239 -0.44 -0.04 -10.36
C ASP A 239 -0.17 -1.50 -10.72
N GLU A 240 1.04 -1.82 -11.18
CA GLU A 240 1.47 -3.19 -11.45
C GLU A 240 1.42 -4.05 -10.18
N ILE A 241 1.94 -3.54 -9.05
CA ILE A 241 1.85 -4.20 -7.73
C ILE A 241 0.39 -4.45 -7.36
N LYS A 242 -0.47 -3.44 -7.53
CA LYS A 242 -1.91 -3.56 -7.23
C LYS A 242 -2.58 -4.61 -8.11
N SER A 243 -2.20 -4.72 -9.39
CA SER A 243 -2.77 -5.72 -10.30
C SER A 243 -2.36 -7.16 -9.98
N LYS A 244 -1.16 -7.36 -9.42
CA LYS A 244 -0.59 -8.67 -9.08
C LYS A 244 -1.02 -9.20 -7.71
N TYR A 245 -1.82 -8.43 -6.97
CA TYR A 245 -2.10 -8.70 -5.56
C TYR A 245 -2.73 -10.07 -5.33
N HIS A 246 -3.63 -10.52 -6.21
CA HIS A 246 -4.34 -11.79 -6.03
C HIS A 246 -3.34 -12.95 -6.01
N GLU A 247 -2.52 -13.08 -7.07
CA GLU A 247 -1.50 -14.13 -7.17
C GLU A 247 -0.47 -14.05 -6.02
N GLN A 248 -0.04 -12.83 -5.67
CA GLN A 248 0.93 -12.66 -4.59
C GLN A 248 0.35 -12.99 -3.21
N ALA A 249 -0.91 -12.62 -2.93
CA ALA A 249 -1.56 -12.88 -1.66
C ALA A 249 -1.74 -14.39 -1.44
N GLU A 250 -2.11 -15.16 -2.46
CA GLU A 250 -2.17 -16.62 -2.36
C GLU A 250 -0.81 -17.23 -1.96
N LYS A 251 0.28 -16.77 -2.58
CA LYS A 251 1.65 -17.22 -2.25
C LYS A 251 2.02 -16.85 -0.81
N ASP A 252 1.68 -15.64 -0.38
CA ASP A 252 1.97 -15.15 0.96
C ASP A 252 1.20 -15.94 2.02
N ILE A 253 -0.10 -16.18 1.80
CA ILE A 253 -0.95 -16.97 2.68
C ILE A 253 -0.40 -18.40 2.75
N ALA A 254 -0.10 -19.03 1.61
CA ALA A 254 0.41 -20.39 1.57
C ALA A 254 1.76 -20.53 2.32
N LEU A 255 2.67 -19.58 2.11
CA LEU A 255 3.95 -19.55 2.81
C LEU A 255 3.78 -19.29 4.31
N TYR A 256 2.85 -18.41 4.70
CA TYR A 256 2.55 -18.14 6.09
C TYR A 256 1.97 -19.38 6.79
N SER A 257 1.02 -20.07 6.14
CA SER A 257 0.45 -21.33 6.61
C SER A 257 1.51 -22.42 6.78
N LEU A 258 2.46 -22.54 5.85
CA LEU A 258 3.57 -23.51 5.94
C LEU A 258 4.47 -23.24 7.16
N LYS A 259 4.76 -21.97 7.44
CA LYS A 259 5.63 -21.58 8.56
C LYS A 259 4.95 -21.66 9.93
N HIS A 260 3.62 -21.60 9.97
CA HIS A 260 2.83 -21.57 11.20
C HIS A 260 1.74 -22.65 11.19
N PRO A 261 2.13 -23.93 11.11
CA PRO A 261 1.19 -25.05 11.15
C PRO A 261 0.43 -25.07 12.48
N ARG A 262 -0.71 -25.77 12.52
CA ARG A 262 -1.62 -25.78 13.69
C ARG A 262 -0.96 -26.23 14.99
N ASN A 263 -0.03 -27.18 14.92
CA ASN A 263 0.68 -27.68 16.09
C ASN A 263 1.67 -26.66 16.68
N ILE A 264 2.01 -25.58 15.96
CA ILE A 264 2.93 -24.52 16.40
C ILE A 264 2.17 -23.27 16.85
N MET A 265 1.07 -22.92 16.18
CA MET A 265 0.31 -21.70 16.45
C MET A 265 -1.18 -22.01 16.54
N SER A 266 -1.94 -21.44 17.49
CA SER A 266 -3.40 -21.64 17.62
C SER A 266 -4.19 -20.98 16.49
N ASN A 267 -5.47 -21.34 16.28
CA ASN A 267 -6.27 -20.79 15.19
C ASN A 267 -6.44 -19.27 15.37
N GLN A 268 -6.68 -18.84 16.60
CA GLN A 268 -6.77 -17.43 16.99
C GLN A 268 -5.50 -16.64 16.64
N LEU A 269 -4.34 -17.09 17.12
CA LEU A 269 -3.09 -16.34 16.92
C LEU A 269 -2.68 -16.36 15.44
N PHE A 270 -2.95 -17.47 14.75
CA PHE A 270 -2.74 -17.58 13.31
C PHE A 270 -3.60 -16.60 12.54
N SER A 271 -4.90 -16.54 12.85
CA SER A 271 -5.82 -15.65 12.16
C SER A 271 -5.49 -14.19 12.42
N GLU A 272 -5.21 -13.82 13.66
CA GLU A 272 -4.83 -12.46 14.01
C GLU A 272 -3.55 -12.02 13.25
N ASN A 273 -2.48 -12.82 13.33
CA ASN A 273 -1.21 -12.44 12.73
C ASN A 273 -1.26 -12.45 11.19
N LEU A 274 -1.92 -13.43 10.57
CA LEU A 274 -2.08 -13.45 9.12
C LEU A 274 -2.91 -12.26 8.64
N TYR A 275 -4.00 -11.93 9.34
CA TYR A 275 -4.80 -10.74 9.04
C TYR A 275 -3.93 -9.47 9.08
N GLN A 276 -3.12 -9.28 10.12
CA GLN A 276 -2.19 -8.16 10.24
C GLN A 276 -1.11 -8.13 9.16
N CYS A 277 -0.66 -9.29 8.67
CA CYS A 277 0.23 -9.36 7.51
C CYS A 277 -0.47 -8.87 6.23
N LEU A 278 -1.71 -9.30 5.99
CA LEU A 278 -2.48 -8.95 4.81
C LEU A 278 -2.84 -7.47 4.76
N VAL A 279 -3.44 -6.92 5.83
CA VAL A 279 -3.84 -5.49 5.85
C VAL A 279 -2.66 -4.54 5.71
N ARG A 280 -1.49 -4.92 6.23
CA ARG A 280 -0.29 -4.09 6.13
C ARG A 280 0.32 -4.12 4.73
N LYS A 281 0.40 -5.29 4.10
CA LYS A 281 1.02 -5.43 2.78
C LYS A 281 0.11 -4.96 1.65
N TYR A 282 -1.19 -5.18 1.81
CA TYR A 282 -2.24 -4.87 0.85
C TYR A 282 -3.17 -3.78 1.38
N ASP A 283 -2.57 -2.64 1.74
CA ASP A 283 -3.23 -1.54 2.46
C ASP A 283 -4.37 -0.81 1.71
N TRP A 284 -4.60 -1.14 0.43
CA TRP A 284 -5.74 -0.67 -0.37
C TRP A 284 -6.91 -1.66 -0.40
N ARG A 285 -6.81 -2.76 0.35
CA ARG A 285 -7.80 -3.84 0.40
C ARG A 285 -8.28 -4.02 1.84
N ASP A 286 -9.58 -4.21 1.98
CA ASP A 286 -10.15 -4.74 3.21
C ASP A 286 -10.24 -6.26 3.10
N TRP A 287 -10.02 -6.95 4.21
CA TRP A 287 -9.86 -8.40 4.22
C TRP A 287 -10.91 -9.05 5.11
N LEU A 288 -11.31 -10.26 4.71
CA LEU A 288 -11.93 -11.24 5.59
C LEU A 288 -10.95 -12.40 5.71
N LEU A 289 -10.72 -12.85 6.93
CA LEU A 289 -10.01 -14.07 7.22
C LEU A 289 -10.86 -14.94 8.15
N VAL A 290 -11.10 -16.18 7.72
CA VAL A 290 -11.83 -17.19 8.48
C VAL A 290 -10.95 -18.42 8.61
N VAL A 291 -10.63 -18.78 9.85
CA VAL A 291 -9.73 -19.89 10.16
C VAL A 291 -10.42 -20.83 11.13
N TYR A 292 -10.43 -22.12 10.80
CA TYR A 292 -11.09 -23.11 11.64
C TYR A 292 -10.45 -24.50 11.61
N ARG A 293 -10.95 -25.37 12.50
CA ARG A 293 -10.56 -26.78 12.51
C ARG A 293 -11.04 -27.48 11.25
N PRO A 294 -10.20 -28.29 10.59
CA PRO A 294 -10.59 -29.02 9.40
C PRO A 294 -11.84 -29.85 9.68
N ILE A 295 -12.86 -29.59 8.87
CA ILE A 295 -14.08 -30.39 8.82
C ILE A 295 -14.33 -30.75 7.35
N SER A 296 -14.91 -31.93 7.13
CA SER A 296 -15.14 -32.44 5.78
C SER A 296 -16.62 -32.42 5.44
N GLY A 297 -16.92 -32.18 4.17
CA GLY A 297 -18.27 -32.34 3.61
C GLY A 297 -19.11 -31.07 3.69
N VAL A 298 -19.87 -30.82 2.61
CA VAL A 298 -20.72 -29.63 2.45
C VAL A 298 -21.83 -29.52 3.50
N ASN A 299 -22.15 -30.63 4.16
CA ASN A 299 -23.12 -30.70 5.26
C ASN A 299 -22.61 -30.01 6.54
N ASN A 300 -21.29 -29.84 6.67
CA ASN A 300 -20.66 -29.23 7.86
C ASN A 300 -20.18 -27.79 7.59
N HIS A 301 -19.80 -27.50 6.34
CA HIS A 301 -19.43 -26.15 5.93
C HIS A 301 -19.66 -25.91 4.45
N ILE A 302 -20.03 -24.68 4.10
CA ILE A 302 -20.11 -24.25 2.72
C ILE A 302 -19.85 -22.76 2.66
N ASN A 303 -19.12 -22.35 1.63
CA ASN A 303 -18.79 -20.95 1.42
C ASN A 303 -18.69 -20.62 -0.05
N HIS A 304 -18.94 -19.36 -0.34
CA HIS A 304 -18.69 -18.71 -1.59
C HIS A 304 -17.76 -17.51 -1.35
N ILE A 305 -16.81 -17.35 -2.27
CA ILE A 305 -15.79 -16.31 -2.23
C ILE A 305 -15.62 -15.80 -3.65
N CYS A 306 -15.57 -14.49 -3.77
CA CYS A 306 -15.26 -13.77 -4.99
C CYS A 306 -13.82 -13.28 -4.88
N GLU A 307 -12.95 -13.70 -5.80
CA GLU A 307 -11.55 -13.26 -5.87
C GLU A 307 -10.82 -13.32 -4.52
N GLY A 308 -10.65 -14.55 -4.01
CA GLY A 308 -10.00 -14.82 -2.74
C GLY A 308 -9.40 -16.22 -2.68
N TYR A 309 -8.87 -16.57 -1.50
CA TYR A 309 -8.13 -17.81 -1.30
C TYR A 309 -8.91 -18.75 -0.37
N ARG A 310 -9.02 -20.01 -0.78
CA ARG A 310 -9.52 -21.07 0.11
C ARG A 310 -8.68 -22.33 0.00
N ARG A 311 -8.35 -22.90 1.17
CA ARG A 311 -7.74 -24.23 1.29
C ARG A 311 -8.27 -24.93 2.53
N TYR A 312 -8.69 -26.18 2.33
CA TYR A 312 -9.12 -27.07 3.39
C TYR A 312 -7.99 -28.02 3.80
N GLY A 313 -7.89 -28.33 5.09
CA GLY A 313 -6.89 -29.24 5.66
C GLY A 313 -5.45 -28.72 5.62
N MET A 314 -5.21 -27.47 5.21
CA MET A 314 -3.89 -26.88 5.05
C MET A 314 -3.16 -26.80 6.40
N TYR A 315 -2.14 -27.63 6.57
CA TYR A 315 -1.33 -27.73 7.79
C TYR A 315 -2.18 -27.84 9.07
N GLY A 316 -3.27 -28.60 8.99
CA GLY A 316 -4.19 -28.87 10.09
C GLY A 316 -5.29 -27.83 10.30
N ARG A 317 -5.55 -26.96 9.31
CA ARG A 317 -6.56 -25.88 9.39
C ARG A 317 -7.34 -25.74 8.08
N ASP A 318 -8.56 -25.24 8.17
CA ASP A 318 -9.26 -24.68 7.03
C ASP A 318 -9.06 -23.17 7.05
N VAL A 319 -8.66 -22.60 5.91
CA VAL A 319 -8.37 -21.17 5.75
C VAL A 319 -9.18 -20.64 4.58
N LEU A 320 -9.99 -19.62 4.86
CA LEU A 320 -10.75 -18.86 3.89
C LEU A 320 -10.35 -17.39 4.00
N VAL A 321 -10.04 -16.79 2.86
CA VAL A 321 -9.65 -15.40 2.74
C VAL A 321 -10.45 -14.77 1.61
N ALA A 322 -11.08 -13.65 1.88
CA ALA A 322 -11.70 -12.79 0.86
C ALA A 322 -11.17 -11.37 1.00
N SER A 323 -11.30 -10.58 -0.06
CA SER A 323 -10.86 -9.18 -0.02
C SER A 323 -11.77 -8.29 -0.87
N VAL A 324 -11.88 -7.02 -0.50
CA VAL A 324 -12.57 -6.00 -1.28
C VAL A 324 -11.70 -4.76 -1.43
N ASP A 325 -11.86 -4.05 -2.53
CA ASP A 325 -11.19 -2.75 -2.71
C ASP A 325 -11.79 -1.73 -1.75
N GLN A 326 -10.96 -0.97 -1.04
CA GLN A 326 -11.43 0.05 -0.11
C GLN A 326 -12.25 1.16 -0.77
N LYS A 327 -12.10 1.35 -2.09
CA LYS A 327 -12.91 2.31 -2.86
C LYS A 327 -14.34 1.83 -3.09
N LYS A 328 -14.63 0.54 -2.87
CA LYS A 328 -15.99 0.00 -2.93
C LYS A 328 -16.72 0.37 -1.64
N ASP A 329 -17.96 0.82 -1.75
CA ASP A 329 -18.78 1.12 -0.58
C ASP A 329 -18.89 -0.09 0.35
N ALA A 330 -18.91 0.18 1.66
CA ALA A 330 -19.16 -0.83 2.67
C ALA A 330 -20.58 -1.41 2.53
N ILE A 331 -20.74 -2.69 2.90
CA ILE A 331 -22.07 -3.30 2.92
C ILE A 331 -23.00 -2.56 3.89
N ASN A 332 -24.29 -2.55 3.56
CA ASN A 332 -25.31 -2.13 4.52
C ASN A 332 -25.42 -3.19 5.62
N ILE A 333 -24.82 -2.91 6.78
CA ILE A 333 -24.78 -3.82 7.93
C ILE A 333 -26.18 -4.21 8.40
N THR A 334 -27.14 -3.27 8.43
CA THR A 334 -28.52 -3.55 8.82
C THR A 334 -29.19 -4.52 7.85
N ALA A 335 -29.04 -4.30 6.54
CA ALA A 335 -29.59 -5.21 5.54
C ALA A 335 -28.94 -6.61 5.61
N ALA A 336 -27.63 -6.68 5.81
CA ALA A 336 -26.92 -7.95 6.02
C ALA A 336 -27.40 -8.67 7.28
N ASP A 337 -27.64 -7.94 8.37
CA ASP A 337 -28.21 -8.48 9.60
C ASP A 337 -29.63 -9.01 9.43
N GLU A 338 -30.46 -8.29 8.67
CA GLU A 338 -31.80 -8.75 8.31
C GLU A 338 -31.76 -10.03 7.50
N ILE A 339 -30.84 -10.15 6.54
CA ILE A 339 -30.62 -11.39 5.79
C ILE A 339 -30.30 -12.54 6.75
N ILE A 340 -29.31 -12.36 7.62
CA ILE A 340 -28.89 -13.43 8.55
C ILE A 340 -30.00 -13.81 9.52
N SER A 341 -30.81 -12.85 10.00
CA SER A 341 -31.91 -13.15 10.91
C SER A 341 -33.08 -13.93 10.28
N ARG A 342 -33.20 -13.92 8.95
CA ARG A 342 -34.22 -14.67 8.20
C ARG A 342 -33.76 -16.05 7.76
N ILE A 343 -32.49 -16.39 7.98
CA ILE A 343 -31.96 -17.71 7.62
C ILE A 343 -32.66 -18.80 8.42
N THR A 344 -33.13 -19.82 7.72
CA THR A 344 -33.82 -20.95 8.34
C THR A 344 -32.81 -22.07 8.61
N THR A 345 -32.83 -22.62 9.83
CA THR A 345 -31.97 -23.76 10.24
C THR A 345 -32.73 -25.07 10.36
N THR A 346 -34.04 -25.05 10.15
CA THR A 346 -34.92 -26.21 10.23
C THR A 346 -35.90 -26.23 9.07
N TYR A 347 -36.45 -27.39 8.75
CA TYR A 347 -37.60 -27.51 7.88
C TYR A 347 -38.61 -28.45 8.53
N THR A 348 -39.89 -28.25 8.22
CA THR A 348 -40.96 -29.12 8.70
C THR A 348 -41.38 -30.05 7.59
N SER A 349 -41.30 -31.36 7.82
CA SER A 349 -41.90 -32.36 6.94
C SER A 349 -43.20 -32.84 7.60
N CYS A 350 -44.29 -32.91 6.84
CA CYS A 350 -45.57 -33.40 7.35
C CYS A 350 -45.94 -34.67 6.61
N ALA A 351 -46.07 -35.78 7.34
CA ALA A 351 -46.57 -37.03 6.82
C ALA A 351 -48.07 -37.15 7.16
N GLN A 352 -48.86 -37.64 6.20
CA GLN A 352 -50.21 -38.06 6.48
C GLN A 352 -50.15 -39.43 7.12
N VAL A 353 -50.55 -39.52 8.39
CA VAL A 353 -50.63 -40.79 9.12
C VAL A 353 -52.09 -41.21 9.19
N CYS A 354 -52.37 -42.44 8.80
CA CYS A 354 -53.73 -42.97 8.89
C CYS A 354 -53.99 -43.44 10.33
N SER A 355 -54.95 -42.79 10.97
CA SER A 355 -55.38 -43.06 12.34
C SER A 355 -56.30 -44.29 12.41
N SER A 356 -55.85 -45.44 11.89
CA SER A 356 -56.53 -46.72 12.12
C SER A 356 -55.66 -47.59 13.00
N GLY A 357 -55.94 -47.60 14.30
CA GLY A 357 -55.33 -48.54 15.23
C GLY A 357 -55.79 -49.96 14.93
N TYR A 358 -55.20 -50.62 13.94
CA TYR A 358 -55.19 -52.08 13.83
C TYR A 358 -54.02 -52.52 12.93
N SER A 359 -53.01 -53.11 13.55
CA SER A 359 -51.86 -53.74 12.90
C SER A 359 -52.32 -55.03 12.21
N GLY A 360 -52.62 -54.95 10.93
CA GLY A 360 -52.91 -56.09 10.06
C GLY A 360 -52.52 -55.74 8.64
N TYR A 361 -51.66 -56.56 8.04
CA TYR A 361 -51.10 -56.40 6.70
C TYR A 361 -52.16 -55.93 5.66
N GLY A 362 -51.95 -54.75 5.10
CA GLY A 362 -52.65 -54.27 3.89
C GLY A 362 -54.00 -53.60 4.13
N SER A 363 -54.02 -52.42 4.74
CA SER A 363 -55.21 -51.58 4.82
C SER A 363 -55.04 -50.27 4.04
N TYR A 364 -55.85 -50.09 3.01
CA TYR A 364 -56.15 -48.79 2.42
C TYR A 364 -56.90 -47.95 3.47
N CYS A 365 -56.61 -46.65 3.58
CA CYS A 365 -57.23 -45.80 4.60
C CYS A 365 -58.71 -45.56 4.28
N SER A 366 -59.60 -46.39 4.83
CA SER A 366 -61.00 -46.50 4.42
C SER A 366 -61.93 -45.42 4.97
N SER A 367 -61.47 -44.49 5.81
CA SER A 367 -62.36 -43.54 6.48
C SER A 367 -61.69 -42.20 6.78
N GLY A 368 -61.44 -41.39 5.75
CA GLY A 368 -61.46 -39.91 5.72
C GLY A 368 -60.72 -39.05 6.76
N ILE A 369 -60.09 -39.62 7.79
CA ILE A 369 -59.47 -38.90 8.91
C ILE A 369 -57.95 -39.04 8.77
N TYR A 370 -57.37 -38.12 8.00
CA TYR A 370 -55.93 -37.94 7.93
C TYR A 370 -55.49 -37.02 9.07
N SER A 371 -54.65 -37.51 9.97
CA SER A 371 -53.87 -36.63 10.86
C SER A 371 -52.55 -36.31 10.18
N SER A 372 -52.23 -35.02 10.04
CA SER A 372 -50.90 -34.60 9.62
C SER A 372 -49.98 -34.61 10.84
N GLU A 373 -49.03 -35.54 10.88
CA GLU A 373 -47.93 -35.47 11.84
C GLU A 373 -46.78 -34.73 11.20
N CYS A 374 -46.44 -33.57 11.76
CA CYS A 374 -45.37 -32.72 11.28
C CYS A 374 -44.15 -32.86 12.19
N THR A 375 -43.00 -33.20 11.61
CA THR A 375 -41.72 -33.30 12.32
C THR A 375 -40.79 -32.20 11.83
N ALA A 376 -40.18 -31.48 12.77
CA ALA A 376 -39.11 -30.53 12.46
C ALA A 376 -37.78 -31.27 12.31
N HIS A 377 -37.07 -31.00 11.23
CA HIS A 377 -35.75 -31.53 10.93
C HIS A 377 -34.75 -30.38 10.86
N ASN A 378 -33.54 -30.59 11.37
CA ASN A 378 -32.46 -29.61 11.20
C ASN A 378 -31.92 -29.69 9.77
N LEU A 379 -31.70 -28.52 9.17
CA LEU A 379 -30.93 -28.41 7.95
C LEU A 379 -29.45 -28.61 8.25
N ASP A 380 -28.73 -29.20 7.29
CA ASP A 380 -27.27 -29.21 7.31
C ASP A 380 -26.72 -27.87 6.77
N ALA A 381 -25.40 -27.67 6.77
CA ALA A 381 -24.80 -26.41 6.33
C ALA A 381 -25.17 -26.05 4.88
N GLN A 382 -25.30 -27.04 3.99
CA GLN A 382 -25.74 -26.83 2.61
C GLN A 382 -27.20 -26.36 2.56
N GLY A 383 -28.08 -27.03 3.30
CA GLY A 383 -29.49 -26.65 3.42
C GLY A 383 -29.65 -25.21 3.94
N VAL A 384 -28.94 -24.87 5.03
CA VAL A 384 -28.92 -23.51 5.59
C VAL A 384 -28.42 -22.50 4.56
N TYR A 385 -27.32 -22.80 3.88
CA TYR A 385 -26.74 -21.92 2.87
C TYR A 385 -27.67 -21.65 1.68
N LEU A 386 -28.49 -22.63 1.28
CA LEU A 386 -29.47 -22.45 0.22
C LEU A 386 -30.63 -21.52 0.62
N THR A 387 -30.87 -21.29 1.91
CA THR A 387 -31.85 -20.30 2.38
C THR A 387 -31.34 -18.86 2.31
N ILE A 388 -30.03 -18.66 2.14
CA ILE A 388 -29.46 -17.33 1.94
C ILE A 388 -29.85 -16.84 0.54
N PRO A 389 -30.31 -15.57 0.38
CA PRO A 389 -30.73 -15.07 -0.92
C PRO A 389 -29.67 -15.25 -2.01
N GLY A 390 -30.10 -15.49 -3.25
CA GLY A 390 -29.21 -15.80 -4.37
C GLY A 390 -28.25 -14.65 -4.70
N GLU A 391 -28.77 -13.43 -4.60
CA GLU A 391 -28.05 -12.17 -4.82
C GLU A 391 -26.88 -11.96 -3.86
N THR A 392 -26.83 -12.63 -2.70
CA THR A 392 -25.65 -12.50 -1.84
C THR A 392 -24.43 -13.24 -2.40
N ARG A 393 -24.60 -14.03 -3.45
CA ARG A 393 -23.59 -14.92 -4.05
C ARG A 393 -23.18 -14.48 -5.46
N ASP A 394 -23.54 -13.26 -5.86
CA ASP A 394 -23.30 -12.73 -7.21
C ASP A 394 -22.02 -11.89 -7.34
N CYS A 395 -21.25 -11.77 -6.24
CA CYS A 395 -20.02 -10.98 -6.14
C CYS A 395 -20.16 -9.46 -6.28
N ARG A 396 -21.37 -8.92 -6.42
CA ARG A 396 -21.60 -7.48 -6.55
C ARG A 396 -21.56 -6.80 -5.19
N ILE A 397 -22.36 -7.30 -4.26
CA ILE A 397 -22.46 -6.74 -2.92
C ILE A 397 -21.48 -7.46 -1.98
N TYR A 398 -21.56 -8.78 -1.90
CA TYR A 398 -20.75 -9.57 -0.97
C TYR A 398 -19.61 -10.28 -1.71
N ALA A 399 -18.39 -10.11 -1.20
CA ALA A 399 -17.22 -10.85 -1.64
C ALA A 399 -17.08 -12.21 -0.94
N SER A 400 -17.75 -12.43 0.19
CA SER A 400 -17.86 -13.76 0.78
C SER A 400 -19.15 -13.97 1.54
N VAL A 401 -19.67 -15.19 1.42
CA VAL A 401 -20.79 -15.71 2.19
C VAL A 401 -20.45 -17.12 2.64
N GLY A 402 -20.74 -17.47 3.89
CA GLY A 402 -20.50 -18.83 4.34
C GLY A 402 -21.36 -19.24 5.52
N VAL A 403 -21.49 -20.57 5.65
CA VAL A 403 -22.14 -21.27 6.74
C VAL A 403 -21.14 -22.33 7.20
N ILE A 404 -20.74 -22.27 8.46
CA ILE A 404 -19.72 -23.15 9.05
C ILE A 404 -20.28 -23.67 10.36
N ASP A 405 -20.19 -24.98 10.61
CA ASP A 405 -20.55 -25.56 11.90
C ASP A 405 -19.87 -24.77 13.05
N SER A 406 -20.64 -24.35 14.05
CA SER A 406 -20.13 -23.47 15.11
C SER A 406 -19.38 -24.21 16.23
N TRP A 407 -19.36 -25.54 16.24
CA TRP A 407 -18.58 -26.34 17.21
C TRP A 407 -17.09 -26.46 16.83
N VAL A 408 -16.72 -25.94 15.66
CA VAL A 408 -15.32 -25.85 15.25
C VAL A 408 -14.63 -24.67 15.93
N ASP A 409 -13.34 -24.83 16.21
CA ASP A 409 -12.46 -23.78 16.72
C ASP A 409 -12.29 -22.71 15.64
N LEU A 410 -13.28 -21.82 15.54
CA LEU A 410 -13.55 -20.90 14.44
C LEU A 410 -13.25 -19.45 14.82
N TRP A 411 -12.48 -18.77 13.99
CA TRP A 411 -12.05 -17.40 14.20
C TRP A 411 -12.27 -16.57 12.93
N TYR A 412 -12.86 -15.39 13.13
CA TYR A 412 -13.09 -14.38 12.10
C TYR A 412 -12.23 -13.16 12.37
N HIS A 413 -11.62 -12.61 11.32
CA HIS A 413 -11.09 -11.26 11.31
C HIS A 413 -11.57 -10.52 10.07
N GLY A 414 -12.02 -9.29 10.27
CA GLY A 414 -12.46 -8.37 9.23
C GLY A 414 -12.88 -7.06 9.87
N LEU A 415 -13.02 -6.01 9.06
CA LEU A 415 -13.50 -4.73 9.56
C LEU A 415 -14.98 -4.83 9.95
N PRO A 416 -15.41 -4.25 11.09
CA PRO A 416 -16.81 -4.29 11.53
C PRO A 416 -17.80 -3.72 10.49
N GLU A 417 -17.39 -2.72 9.73
CA GLU A 417 -18.18 -2.11 8.66
C GLU A 417 -18.24 -2.97 7.38
N ARG A 418 -17.42 -4.01 7.26
CA ARG A 418 -17.36 -4.92 6.10
C ARG A 418 -17.91 -6.31 6.38
N LEU A 419 -18.01 -6.71 7.65
CA LEU A 419 -18.29 -8.08 8.06
C LEU A 419 -19.47 -8.12 9.02
N VAL A 420 -20.48 -8.90 8.64
CA VAL A 420 -21.50 -9.37 9.57
C VAL A 420 -21.32 -10.86 9.76
N HIS A 421 -21.24 -11.31 11.01
CA HIS A 421 -21.30 -12.74 11.33
C HIS A 421 -22.14 -13.00 12.57
N LYS A 422 -22.92 -14.08 12.57
CA LYS A 422 -23.74 -14.50 13.72
C LYS A 422 -23.71 -16.02 13.87
N ARG A 423 -23.96 -16.47 15.09
CA ARG A 423 -24.18 -17.87 15.41
C ARG A 423 -25.68 -18.12 15.51
N THR A 424 -26.18 -19.14 14.80
CA THR A 424 -27.58 -19.54 14.91
C THR A 424 -27.81 -20.25 16.26
N PRO A 425 -28.98 -20.05 16.88
CA PRO A 425 -29.33 -20.76 18.12
C PRO A 425 -29.65 -22.24 17.86
N GLY A 426 -29.48 -23.08 18.88
CA GLY A 426 -29.90 -24.50 18.85
C GLY A 426 -28.77 -25.53 18.86
N SER A 427 -29.15 -26.81 18.81
CA SER A 427 -28.22 -27.96 18.85
C SER A 427 -27.36 -28.10 17.59
N ASN A 428 -27.92 -27.77 16.43
CA ASN A 428 -27.20 -27.62 15.16
C ASN A 428 -26.91 -26.14 14.91
N SER A 429 -26.03 -25.56 15.71
CA SER A 429 -25.66 -24.16 15.59
C SER A 429 -24.61 -23.98 14.48
N TYR A 430 -24.85 -23.03 13.59
CA TYR A 430 -23.95 -22.63 12.52
C TYR A 430 -23.46 -21.21 12.77
N SER A 431 -22.21 -20.94 12.44
CA SER A 431 -21.71 -19.60 12.26
C SER A 431 -21.91 -19.20 10.80
N ILE A 432 -22.58 -18.09 10.59
CA ILE A 432 -22.90 -17.55 9.27
C ILE A 432 -22.19 -16.22 9.13
N HIS A 433 -21.60 -15.96 7.96
CA HIS A 433 -20.96 -14.68 7.66
C HIS A 433 -21.38 -14.12 6.30
N LEU A 434 -21.40 -12.80 6.22
CA LEU A 434 -21.54 -11.99 5.02
C LEU A 434 -20.43 -10.91 5.05
N PHE A 435 -19.64 -10.83 3.99
CA PHE A 435 -18.54 -9.87 3.86
C PHE A 435 -18.56 -9.21 2.48
N GLY A 436 -18.40 -7.88 2.37
CA GLY A 436 -18.53 -7.20 1.08
C GLY A 436 -18.09 -5.76 0.96
#